data_AF-A0A9Q0MUY1-F1
#
_entry.id   AF-A0A9Q0MUY1-F1
#
_cell.length_a   1.000
_cell.length_b   1.000
_cell.length_c   1.000
_cell.angle_alpha   90.00
_cell.angle_beta   90.00
_cell.angle_gamma   90.00
#
_symmetry.space_group_name_H-M   'P 1'
#
loop_
_entity.id
_entity.type
_entity.pdbx_description
1 polymer ?
#
loop_
_entity_poly.entity_id
_entity_poly.type
_entity_poly.pdbx_seq_one_letter_code
_entity_poly.pdbx_strand_id
1 'polypeptide(L)'
;MNSTTTVLLWLLLLLNVQKFISAQSFKCTETGKCIHKNEKPDNNTLYECQNACRLTCGRYGALWPKPTGSTIIKNSVVHLNPHKIRFELRTTNANGQEYLNAIDEIFLKNIASECEKRDCVTESENEIVIQYAVNVFEDTLTWDTDESYSLAISTLDQTTTVEISSHTLFGARHALETLSQLITVTNGPSTNFENVLIIVSSAQIKDRPVYAHRGLLIDTARHFIPVADIERALDGMGASKLNVFHWHATDSHSFPLEIPRVPQMTIFGAYSHEEIYTVSDVRHIIEYAKYRGVRVIIEIDAPSHAGNGWQWGPSYDLGNLTVCVNQQPWRSFCIQPPCGQLNPINLNVYDVLRDIYRDLLTSLPHETMHMGGDEVHMGCWNSTKEIVDYMYNNGLGQTTDDFLKLWSDFQSKSLEIWDEESRATSVTSTQKPVILWSSELTDPANIEKYLNKERYIIQTWVPLTSPIPKKLLTKGYKLIMSTKDAWYFDHGFWGNTRYYTWKMAYKNRIPRDRNVLGGEACVWSELIDNNSIDERTWPRAAAVAERLWSDPDTDISLAEQRFYRHRERLVDRGIRAEAVAPRYCVLNEGECT
;
A
#
# COMPACT_ATOMS: atom_id res chain seq x y z
N MET A 1 41.34 50.65 36.58
CA MET A 1 41.50 49.31 35.99
C MET A 1 40.30 48.46 36.43
N ASN A 2 39.08 48.70 35.95
CA ASN A 2 38.52 48.46 34.61
C ASN A 2 37.51 47.29 34.62
N SER A 3 36.52 47.38 35.52
CA SER A 3 35.32 46.50 35.52
C SER A 3 34.38 46.80 34.34
N THR A 4 34.48 48.00 33.75
CA THR A 4 33.78 48.38 32.52
C THR A 4 34.35 47.72 31.26
N THR A 5 35.61 47.27 31.26
CA THR A 5 36.25 46.67 30.09
C THR A 5 35.91 45.18 29.95
N THR A 6 35.62 44.49 31.07
CA THR A 6 35.23 43.08 31.07
C THR A 6 33.79 42.87 30.61
N VAL A 7 32.89 43.79 30.96
CA VAL A 7 31.48 43.77 30.49
C VAL A 7 31.40 44.14 29.01
N LEU A 8 32.22 45.09 28.53
CA LEU A 8 32.31 45.40 27.10
C LEU A 8 32.88 44.23 26.29
N LEU A 9 33.87 43.48 26.82
CA LEU A 9 34.43 42.30 26.14
C LEU A 9 33.39 41.18 26.01
N TRP A 10 32.56 40.94 27.04
CA TRP A 10 31.48 39.94 26.98
C TRP A 10 30.33 40.36 26.05
N LEU A 11 29.97 41.65 26.02
CA LEU A 11 29.01 42.16 25.03
C LEU A 11 29.57 42.13 23.60
N LEU A 12 30.87 42.41 23.39
CA LEU A 12 31.52 42.28 22.08
C LEU A 12 31.71 40.82 21.65
N LEU A 13 31.90 39.89 22.58
CA LEU A 13 31.88 38.44 22.31
C LEU A 13 30.46 37.95 21.99
N LEU A 14 29.42 38.42 22.68
CA LEU A 14 28.02 38.11 22.35
C LEU A 14 27.58 38.73 21.00
N LEU A 15 28.03 39.94 20.68
CA LEU A 15 27.78 40.60 19.39
C LEU A 15 28.59 40.00 18.23
N ASN A 16 29.72 39.33 18.50
CA ASN A 16 30.48 38.58 17.47
C ASN A 16 30.08 37.10 17.35
N VAL A 17 29.46 36.50 18.37
CA VAL A 17 28.91 35.14 18.26
C VAL A 17 27.65 35.13 17.39
N GLN A 18 26.90 36.23 17.31
CA GLN A 18 25.79 36.39 16.34
C GLN A 18 26.24 36.51 14.88
N LYS A 19 27.54 36.68 14.60
CA LYS A 19 28.07 36.89 13.23
C LYS A 19 28.75 35.67 12.59
N PHE A 20 28.79 34.53 13.28
CA PHE A 20 29.40 33.29 12.78
C PHE A 20 28.42 32.13 12.59
N ILE A 21 27.15 32.42 12.34
CA ILE A 21 26.31 31.48 11.58
C ILE A 21 26.75 31.66 10.13
N SER A 22 27.71 30.82 9.68
CA SER A 22 28.05 30.66 8.26
C SER A 22 26.75 30.68 7.48
N ALA A 23 26.62 31.56 6.48
CA ALA A 23 25.49 31.50 5.58
C ALA A 23 25.54 30.12 4.93
N GLN A 24 24.63 29.24 5.35
CA GLN A 24 24.55 27.89 4.84
C GLN A 24 23.61 27.93 3.65
N SER A 25 24.10 27.53 2.50
CA SER A 25 23.31 27.40 1.29
C SER A 25 23.49 26.01 0.68
N PHE A 26 22.64 25.68 -0.28
CA PHE A 26 22.71 24.42 -1.00
C PHE A 26 22.92 24.67 -2.49
N LYS A 27 23.71 23.82 -3.13
CA LYS A 27 23.91 23.83 -4.58
C LYS A 27 23.38 22.52 -5.16
N CYS A 28 22.61 22.61 -6.23
CA CYS A 28 22.21 21.43 -7.00
C CYS A 28 23.38 20.95 -7.87
N THR A 29 23.69 19.65 -7.83
CA THR A 29 24.68 19.01 -8.71
C THR A 29 24.02 18.52 -10.00
N GLU A 30 24.85 18.24 -11.01
CA GLU A 30 24.39 17.61 -12.26
C GLU A 30 23.73 16.23 -12.04
N THR A 31 24.13 15.54 -10.95
CA THR A 31 23.55 14.26 -10.53
C THR A 31 22.28 14.40 -9.70
N GLY A 32 21.75 15.61 -9.53
CA GLY A 32 20.51 15.87 -8.81
C GLY A 32 20.65 15.79 -7.28
N LYS A 33 21.83 16.08 -6.74
CA LYS A 33 22.10 16.13 -5.29
C LYS A 33 22.16 17.58 -4.81
N CYS A 34 21.67 17.81 -3.60
CA CYS A 34 21.72 19.08 -2.90
C CYS A 34 22.89 19.10 -1.90
N ILE A 35 24.02 19.67 -2.33
CA ILE A 35 25.25 19.71 -1.55
C ILE A 35 25.37 21.02 -0.76
N HIS A 36 25.91 20.94 0.46
CA HIS A 36 26.12 22.08 1.33
C HIS A 36 27.21 23.02 0.79
N LYS A 37 27.04 24.33 1.01
CA LYS A 37 28.01 25.39 0.71
C LYS A 37 28.07 26.38 1.88
N ASN A 38 29.27 26.84 2.19
CA ASN A 38 29.55 27.88 3.19
C ASN A 38 29.61 29.26 2.52
N GLU A 39 28.58 29.59 1.75
CA GLU A 39 28.46 30.83 0.98
C GLU A 39 27.05 31.41 1.15
N LYS A 40 26.90 32.74 1.04
CA LYS A 40 25.55 33.34 1.04
C LYS A 40 24.80 32.89 -0.22
N PRO A 41 23.49 32.57 -0.12
CA PRO A 41 22.67 32.35 -1.30
C PRO A 41 22.81 33.52 -2.28
N ASP A 42 23.02 33.24 -3.56
CA ASP A 42 22.98 34.22 -4.63
C ASP A 42 21.73 33.98 -5.50
N ASN A 43 21.29 35.02 -6.23
CA ASN A 43 20.00 35.00 -6.92
C ASN A 43 19.86 33.94 -8.02
N ASN A 44 20.91 33.19 -8.40
CA ASN A 44 20.85 32.31 -9.57
C ASN A 44 21.39 30.89 -9.39
N THR A 45 22.15 30.56 -8.33
CA THR A 45 22.80 29.24 -8.22
C THR A 45 22.70 28.55 -6.86
N LEU A 46 22.37 29.28 -5.80
CA LEU A 46 22.38 28.75 -4.43
C LEU A 46 21.00 28.84 -3.80
N TYR A 47 20.58 27.75 -3.16
CA TYR A 47 19.31 27.63 -2.45
C TYR A 47 19.50 27.92 -0.96
N GLU A 48 18.50 28.51 -0.33
CA GLU A 48 18.53 28.89 1.09
C GLU A 48 18.42 27.69 2.04
N CYS A 49 17.72 26.62 1.62
CA CYS A 49 17.61 25.39 2.39
C CYS A 49 17.59 24.15 1.49
N GLN A 50 17.80 22.99 2.11
CA GLN A 50 17.85 21.72 1.40
C GLN A 50 16.51 21.37 0.76
N ASN A 51 15.39 21.64 1.43
CA ASN A 51 14.05 21.38 0.89
C ASN A 51 13.78 22.17 -0.39
N ALA A 52 14.13 23.47 -0.40
CA ALA A 52 14.03 24.30 -1.60
C ALA A 52 14.89 23.77 -2.74
N CYS A 53 16.12 23.35 -2.44
CA CYS A 53 16.98 22.69 -3.44
C CYS A 53 16.35 21.41 -3.97
N ARG A 54 15.88 20.51 -3.10
CA ARG A 54 15.27 19.22 -3.46
C ARG A 54 14.02 19.37 -4.32
N LEU A 55 13.31 20.49 -4.19
CA LEU A 55 12.08 20.75 -4.94
C LEU A 55 12.33 20.80 -6.45
N THR A 56 13.47 21.36 -6.86
CA THR A 56 13.79 21.65 -8.28
C THR A 56 15.11 21.04 -8.74
N CYS A 57 15.88 20.40 -7.86
CA CYS A 57 17.16 19.81 -8.22
C CYS A 57 17.01 18.53 -9.04
N GLY A 58 17.68 18.48 -10.19
CA GLY A 58 17.56 17.38 -11.14
C GLY A 58 16.20 17.35 -11.86
N ARG A 59 16.01 16.36 -12.72
CA ARG A 59 14.83 16.28 -13.61
C ARG A 59 13.49 16.12 -12.88
N TYR A 60 13.48 15.43 -11.74
CA TYR A 60 12.26 15.03 -11.05
C TYR A 60 12.10 15.68 -9.66
N GLY A 61 13.02 16.57 -9.27
CA GLY A 61 13.10 17.06 -7.89
C GLY A 61 13.07 15.88 -6.90
N ALA A 62 12.24 16.02 -5.87
CA ALA A 62 11.96 15.00 -4.86
C ALA A 62 10.64 14.24 -5.06
N LEU A 63 10.15 14.12 -6.31
CA LEU A 63 8.93 13.35 -6.60
C LEU A 63 9.10 11.86 -6.31
N TRP A 64 8.10 11.27 -5.66
CA TRP A 64 7.99 9.85 -5.35
C TRP A 64 6.53 9.35 -5.40
N PRO A 65 6.19 8.35 -6.23
CA PRO A 65 6.99 7.80 -7.32
C PRO A 65 7.39 8.85 -8.35
N LYS A 66 8.51 8.62 -9.05
CA LYS A 66 8.89 9.46 -10.20
C LYS A 66 7.86 9.33 -11.35
N PRO A 67 7.46 10.41 -12.01
CA PRO A 67 6.53 10.32 -13.14
C PRO A 67 7.10 9.50 -14.32
N THR A 68 6.22 8.85 -15.08
CA THR A 68 6.59 8.02 -16.25
C THR A 68 6.63 8.80 -17.57
N GLY A 69 5.91 9.92 -17.67
CA GLY A 69 5.81 10.72 -18.89
C GLY A 69 6.72 11.95 -18.93
N SER A 70 6.33 12.93 -19.73
CA SER A 70 7.04 14.22 -19.81
C SER A 70 7.01 14.90 -18.44
N THR A 71 8.16 15.38 -17.97
CA THR A 71 8.30 16.09 -16.70
C THR A 71 9.23 17.27 -16.91
N ILE A 72 8.71 18.47 -16.71
CA ILE A 72 9.44 19.73 -16.75
C ILE A 72 9.10 20.46 -15.46
N ILE A 73 10.10 20.78 -14.65
CA ILE A 73 9.97 21.56 -13.42
C ILE A 73 10.95 22.72 -13.55
N LYS A 74 10.48 23.97 -13.45
CA LYS A 74 11.37 25.13 -13.47
C LYS A 74 11.97 25.37 -12.08
N ASN A 75 13.16 25.95 -12.05
CA ASN A 75 13.91 26.21 -10.80
C ASN A 75 13.35 27.36 -9.96
N SER A 76 12.41 28.14 -10.49
CA SER A 76 11.79 29.26 -9.79
C SER A 76 10.64 28.80 -8.90
N VAL A 77 10.56 29.36 -7.69
CA VAL A 77 9.54 29.06 -6.68
C VAL A 77 8.79 30.33 -6.27
N VAL A 78 7.61 30.16 -5.69
CA VAL A 78 6.80 31.25 -5.12
C VAL A 78 6.28 30.87 -3.74
N HIS A 79 6.08 31.88 -2.89
CA HIS A 79 5.52 31.68 -1.54
C HIS A 79 4.05 31.26 -1.64
N LEU A 80 3.67 30.27 -0.85
CA LEU A 80 2.33 29.71 -0.79
C LEU A 80 1.68 30.10 0.54
N ASN A 81 0.45 30.63 0.47
CA ASN A 81 -0.43 30.76 1.63
C ASN A 81 -1.47 29.63 1.58
N PRO A 82 -1.47 28.67 2.53
CA PRO A 82 -2.39 27.55 2.51
C PRO A 82 -3.86 27.98 2.68
N HIS A 83 -4.12 29.16 3.25
CA HIS A 83 -5.46 29.72 3.39
C HIS A 83 -5.99 30.42 2.12
N LYS A 84 -5.15 30.61 1.10
CA LYS A 84 -5.51 31.20 -0.20
C LYS A 84 -5.50 30.18 -1.34
N ILE A 85 -5.63 28.89 -1.00
CA ILE A 85 -5.86 27.82 -1.98
C ILE A 85 -7.36 27.75 -2.25
N ARG A 86 -7.74 27.87 -3.53
CA ARG A 86 -9.12 27.70 -4.00
C ARG A 86 -9.20 26.56 -5.01
N PHE A 87 -10.26 25.79 -4.93
CA PHE A 87 -10.55 24.70 -5.86
C PHE A 87 -11.69 25.11 -6.80
N GLU A 88 -11.48 24.96 -8.09
CA GLU A 88 -12.46 25.23 -9.13
C GLU A 88 -12.87 23.93 -9.82
N LEU A 89 -14.07 23.48 -9.47
CA LEU A 89 -14.67 22.24 -9.96
C LEU A 89 -15.49 22.52 -11.22
N ARG A 90 -15.15 21.87 -12.33
CA ARG A 90 -15.92 21.94 -13.59
C ARG A 90 -16.83 20.74 -13.77
N THR A 91 -17.63 20.41 -12.76
CA THR A 91 -18.59 19.29 -12.86
C THR A 91 -19.90 19.57 -12.13
N THR A 92 -21.00 19.10 -12.70
CA THR A 92 -22.33 19.06 -12.08
C THR A 92 -22.69 17.68 -11.54
N ASN A 93 -21.79 16.69 -11.68
CA ASN A 93 -21.99 15.34 -11.16
C ASN A 93 -21.77 15.33 -9.64
N ALA A 94 -22.80 14.94 -8.88
CA ALA A 94 -22.77 14.95 -7.41
C ALA A 94 -21.70 14.03 -6.82
N ASN A 95 -21.61 12.77 -7.28
CA ASN A 95 -20.59 11.81 -6.82
C ASN A 95 -19.17 12.31 -7.12
N GLY A 96 -19.00 12.90 -8.30
CA GLY A 96 -17.76 13.54 -8.71
C GLY A 96 -17.38 14.70 -7.80
N GLN A 97 -18.33 15.57 -7.43
CA GLN A 97 -18.08 16.67 -6.50
C GLN A 97 -17.70 16.17 -5.12
N GLU A 98 -18.43 15.19 -4.58
CA GLU A 98 -18.14 14.59 -3.28
C GLU A 98 -16.73 14.00 -3.22
N TYR A 99 -16.36 13.21 -4.24
CA TYR A 99 -15.02 12.63 -4.33
C TYR A 99 -13.93 13.70 -4.44
N LEU A 100 -14.13 14.72 -5.29
CA LEU A 100 -13.16 15.80 -5.46
C LEU A 100 -12.98 16.62 -4.17
N ASN A 101 -14.08 16.94 -3.47
CA ASN A 101 -14.01 17.62 -2.18
C ASN A 101 -13.23 16.81 -1.13
N ALA A 102 -13.47 15.49 -1.06
CA ALA A 102 -12.78 14.63 -0.12
C ALA A 102 -11.26 14.57 -0.38
N ILE A 103 -10.83 14.52 -1.65
CA ILE A 103 -9.39 14.56 -1.98
C ILE A 103 -8.77 15.95 -1.78
N ASP A 104 -9.56 17.02 -1.92
CA ASP A 104 -9.14 18.39 -1.62
C ASP A 104 -8.83 18.55 -0.12
N GLU A 105 -9.68 18.01 0.75
CA GLU A 105 -9.46 18.00 2.20
C GLU A 105 -8.20 17.21 2.58
N ILE A 106 -8.00 16.04 1.98
CA ILE A 106 -6.78 15.23 2.19
C ILE A 106 -5.54 16.01 1.71
N PHE A 107 -5.62 16.68 0.57
CA PHE A 107 -4.54 17.52 0.06
C PHE A 107 -4.20 18.65 1.04
N LEU A 108 -5.19 19.40 1.52
CA LEU A 108 -4.99 20.47 2.49
C LEU A 108 -4.37 19.95 3.81
N LYS A 109 -4.85 18.80 4.31
CA LYS A 109 -4.26 18.13 5.49
C LYS A 109 -2.79 17.77 5.26
N ASN A 110 -2.45 17.25 4.09
CA ASN A 110 -1.08 16.91 3.74
C ASN A 110 -0.18 18.16 3.66
N ILE A 111 -0.67 19.28 3.12
CA ILE A 111 0.07 20.54 3.11
C ILE A 111 0.27 21.08 4.53
N ALA A 112 -0.76 21.00 5.38
CA ALA A 112 -0.65 21.43 6.79
C ALA A 112 0.43 20.62 7.55
N SER A 113 0.54 19.32 7.29
CA SER A 113 1.54 18.45 7.93
C SER A 113 3.00 18.85 7.63
N GLU A 114 3.26 19.50 6.49
CA GLU A 114 4.59 20.05 6.18
C GLU A 114 4.97 21.20 7.12
N CYS A 115 3.98 21.87 7.72
CA CYS A 115 4.17 23.05 8.55
C CYS A 115 4.00 22.82 10.06
N GLU A 116 3.17 21.87 10.47
CA GLU A 116 2.74 21.69 11.86
C GLU A 116 3.92 21.60 12.85
N LYS A 117 5.01 20.94 12.46
CA LYS A 117 6.21 20.76 13.31
C LYS A 117 7.23 21.90 13.18
N ARG A 118 6.93 22.96 12.41
CA ARG A 118 7.90 23.94 11.92
C ARG A 118 7.44 25.40 12.03
N ASP A 119 6.30 25.68 12.65
CA ASP A 119 5.81 27.04 12.91
C ASP A 119 5.85 27.95 11.66
N CYS A 120 5.25 27.50 10.56
CA CYS A 120 5.29 28.25 9.30
C CYS A 120 4.57 29.60 9.39
N VAL A 121 5.17 30.63 8.80
CA VAL A 121 4.51 31.90 8.51
C VAL A 121 3.64 31.73 7.26
N THR A 122 2.41 32.22 7.34
CA THR A 122 1.38 32.09 6.29
C THR A 122 1.04 33.41 5.62
N GLU A 123 1.86 34.45 5.82
CA GLU A 123 1.66 35.78 5.24
C GLU A 123 2.21 35.83 3.80
N SER A 124 1.38 35.42 2.84
CA SER A 124 1.61 35.62 1.40
C SER A 124 0.35 36.12 0.71
N GLU A 125 0.52 37.05 -0.23
CA GLU A 125 -0.54 37.55 -1.09
C GLU A 125 -0.87 36.62 -2.25
N ASN A 126 0.00 35.65 -2.54
CA ASN A 126 -0.18 34.76 -3.67
C ASN A 126 -1.41 33.87 -3.50
N GLU A 127 -2.29 33.90 -4.50
CA GLU A 127 -3.46 33.02 -4.60
C GLU A 127 -3.09 31.76 -5.39
N ILE A 128 -3.61 30.62 -4.97
CA ILE A 128 -3.47 29.36 -5.72
C ILE A 128 -4.85 28.89 -6.14
N VAL A 129 -5.03 28.72 -7.44
CA VAL A 129 -6.28 28.25 -8.03
C VAL A 129 -6.04 26.89 -8.66
N ILE A 130 -6.66 25.84 -8.10
CA ILE A 130 -6.58 24.47 -8.59
C ILE A 130 -7.83 24.17 -9.42
N GLN A 131 -7.64 23.89 -10.70
CA GLN A 131 -8.71 23.66 -11.66
C GLN A 131 -8.74 22.20 -12.10
N TYR A 132 -9.92 21.57 -12.01
CA TYR A 132 -10.12 20.18 -12.42
C TYR A 132 -10.79 20.08 -13.80
N ALA A 133 -10.26 19.20 -14.64
CA ALA A 133 -10.85 18.73 -15.89
C ALA A 133 -10.86 17.19 -15.92
N VAL A 134 -11.92 16.60 -15.36
CA VAL A 134 -12.14 15.14 -15.27
C VAL A 134 -13.24 14.73 -16.25
N ASN A 135 -13.02 13.65 -17.00
CA ASN A 135 -13.97 13.19 -18.03
C ASN A 135 -15.02 12.21 -17.49
N VAL A 136 -14.62 11.27 -16.63
CA VAL A 136 -15.44 10.18 -16.09
C VAL A 136 -15.45 10.26 -14.56
N PHE A 137 -16.65 10.28 -13.98
CA PHE A 137 -16.90 10.46 -12.54
C PHE A 137 -17.27 9.15 -11.83
N GLU A 138 -16.77 8.02 -12.33
CA GLU A 138 -16.84 6.73 -11.64
C GLU A 138 -15.83 6.69 -10.49
N ASP A 139 -16.29 6.27 -9.33
CA ASP A 139 -15.54 6.24 -8.07
C ASP A 139 -15.21 4.81 -7.61
N THR A 140 -15.36 3.84 -8.50
CA THR A 140 -14.98 2.44 -8.32
C THR A 140 -13.68 2.15 -9.06
N LEU A 141 -12.66 1.72 -8.31
CA LEU A 141 -11.35 1.39 -8.87
C LEU A 141 -11.32 -0.07 -9.34
N THR A 142 -10.91 -0.30 -10.58
CA THR A 142 -10.73 -1.63 -11.17
C THR A 142 -9.38 -1.73 -11.88
N TRP A 143 -9.00 -2.93 -12.33
CA TRP A 143 -7.78 -3.11 -13.13
C TRP A 143 -7.80 -2.38 -14.49
N ASP A 144 -8.97 -2.02 -14.98
CA ASP A 144 -9.14 -1.31 -16.27
C ASP A 144 -9.26 0.21 -16.09
N THR A 145 -9.26 0.70 -14.84
CA THR A 145 -9.38 2.14 -14.54
C THR A 145 -8.16 2.91 -15.05
N ASP A 146 -8.39 3.95 -15.85
CA ASP A 146 -7.34 4.87 -16.29
C ASP A 146 -6.93 5.80 -15.15
N GLU A 147 -5.76 5.54 -14.57
CA GLU A 147 -5.14 6.31 -13.49
C GLU A 147 -4.19 7.42 -14.01
N SER A 148 -4.19 7.70 -15.31
CA SER A 148 -3.32 8.72 -15.90
C SER A 148 -3.80 10.16 -15.66
N TYR A 149 -2.85 11.08 -15.62
CA TYR A 149 -3.13 12.51 -15.45
C TYR A 149 -2.10 13.40 -16.14
N SER A 150 -2.50 14.66 -16.34
CA SER A 150 -1.62 15.78 -16.67
C SER A 150 -1.78 16.85 -15.60
N LEU A 151 -0.65 17.40 -15.14
CA LEU A 151 -0.56 18.47 -14.15
C LEU A 151 0.26 19.60 -14.76
N ALA A 152 -0.31 20.79 -14.84
CA ALA A 152 0.40 22.00 -15.25
C ALA A 152 0.33 23.06 -14.14
N ILE A 153 1.47 23.67 -13.83
CA ILE A 153 1.56 24.79 -12.89
C ILE A 153 2.09 25.99 -13.66
N SER A 154 1.46 27.14 -13.48
CA SER A 154 1.94 28.41 -14.02
C SER A 154 1.61 29.53 -13.04
N THR A 155 2.58 30.42 -12.84
CA THR A 155 2.39 31.61 -12.00
C THR A 155 2.51 32.84 -12.88
N LEU A 156 1.48 33.68 -12.82
CA LEU A 156 1.45 35.00 -13.45
C LEU A 156 1.11 36.01 -12.36
N ASP A 157 1.94 37.04 -12.22
CA ASP A 157 1.85 38.03 -11.15
C ASP A 157 1.77 37.38 -9.75
N GLN A 158 0.63 37.50 -9.06
CA GLN A 158 0.40 36.93 -7.72
C GLN A 158 -0.56 35.72 -7.75
N THR A 159 -0.84 35.14 -8.92
CA THR A 159 -1.75 34.01 -9.05
C THR A 159 -1.04 32.81 -9.64
N THR A 160 -0.98 31.71 -8.87
CA THR A 160 -0.53 30.40 -9.33
C THR A 160 -1.75 29.57 -9.75
N THR A 161 -1.87 29.31 -11.04
CA THR A 161 -2.89 28.41 -11.59
C THR A 161 -2.32 27.00 -11.70
N VAL A 162 -3.04 26.03 -11.16
CA VAL A 162 -2.76 24.60 -11.25
C VAL A 162 -3.86 23.94 -12.05
N GLU A 163 -3.54 23.40 -13.22
CA GLU A 163 -4.49 22.68 -14.08
C GLU A 163 -4.25 21.18 -13.94
N ILE A 164 -5.29 20.46 -13.50
CA ILE A 164 -5.32 19.00 -13.39
C ILE A 164 -6.29 18.46 -14.42
N SER A 165 -5.79 17.64 -15.35
CA SER A 165 -6.60 16.92 -16.32
C SER A 165 -6.39 15.42 -16.21
N SER A 166 -7.48 14.65 -16.16
CA SER A 166 -7.45 13.19 -16.08
C SER A 166 -8.68 12.57 -16.74
N HIS A 167 -8.57 11.29 -17.13
CA HIS A 167 -9.74 10.57 -17.64
C HIS A 167 -10.73 10.26 -16.51
N THR A 168 -10.24 9.81 -15.35
CA THR A 168 -11.05 9.41 -14.19
C THR A 168 -10.72 10.27 -12.95
N LEU A 169 -11.55 10.15 -11.91
CA LEU A 169 -11.32 10.74 -10.58
C LEU A 169 -9.99 10.27 -9.95
N PHE A 170 -9.57 9.03 -10.22
CA PHE A 170 -8.33 8.47 -9.67
C PHE A 170 -7.09 9.15 -10.24
N GLY A 171 -7.09 9.51 -11.52
CA GLY A 171 -6.02 10.32 -12.11
C GLY A 171 -5.90 11.70 -11.45
N ALA A 172 -7.03 12.37 -11.16
CA ALA A 172 -7.03 13.66 -10.46
C ALA A 172 -6.47 13.54 -9.03
N ARG A 173 -6.87 12.47 -8.31
CA ARG A 173 -6.34 12.13 -6.99
C ARG A 173 -4.82 11.92 -7.00
N HIS A 174 -4.29 11.22 -8.01
CA HIS A 174 -2.85 11.04 -8.18
C HIS A 174 -2.13 12.34 -8.54
N ALA A 175 -2.76 13.21 -9.33
CA ALA A 175 -2.25 14.54 -9.67
C ALA A 175 -2.13 15.43 -8.43
N LEU A 176 -3.11 15.41 -7.52
CA LEU A 176 -3.05 16.12 -6.24
C LEU A 176 -1.93 15.60 -5.33
N GLU A 177 -1.74 14.28 -5.25
CA GLU A 177 -0.60 13.74 -4.49
C GLU A 177 0.73 14.25 -5.09
N THR A 178 0.87 14.24 -6.41
CA THR A 178 2.06 14.82 -7.08
C THR A 178 2.20 16.32 -6.84
N LEU A 179 1.11 17.09 -6.89
CA LEU A 179 1.11 18.52 -6.56
C LEU A 179 1.59 18.77 -5.14
N SER A 180 1.15 17.95 -4.17
CA SER A 180 1.58 18.09 -2.77
C SER A 180 3.10 17.94 -2.61
N GLN A 181 3.73 17.17 -3.48
CA GLN A 181 5.18 16.96 -3.50
C GLN A 181 5.96 18.06 -4.21
N LEU A 182 5.28 18.94 -4.93
CA LEU A 182 5.81 20.17 -5.52
C LEU A 182 5.64 21.39 -4.59
N ILE A 183 5.19 21.14 -3.35
CA ILE A 183 5.11 22.10 -2.26
C ILE A 183 6.06 21.61 -1.16
N THR A 184 6.77 22.54 -0.53
CA THR A 184 7.62 22.24 0.62
C THR A 184 7.80 23.47 1.50
N VAL A 185 8.31 23.27 2.71
CA VAL A 185 8.66 24.33 3.65
C VAL A 185 10.12 24.74 3.49
N THR A 186 10.40 26.04 3.49
CA THR A 186 11.76 26.55 3.67
C THR A 186 12.17 26.30 5.11
N ASN A 187 13.24 25.53 5.34
CA ASN A 187 13.74 25.17 6.66
C ASN A 187 15.23 25.49 6.75
N GLY A 188 15.53 26.79 6.85
CA GLY A 188 16.90 27.29 6.96
C GLY A 188 17.50 27.05 8.36
N PRO A 189 18.82 26.84 8.49
CA PRO A 189 19.49 26.65 9.78
C PRO A 189 19.72 27.95 10.57
N SER A 190 19.30 29.11 10.04
CA SER A 190 19.51 30.41 10.68
C SER A 190 18.23 30.91 11.35
N THR A 191 18.36 31.37 12.59
CA THR A 191 17.29 31.89 13.46
C THR A 191 16.63 33.18 12.95
N ASN A 192 17.10 33.72 11.83
CA ASN A 192 16.57 34.95 11.20
C ASN A 192 15.70 34.67 9.97
N PHE A 193 15.39 33.40 9.67
CA PHE A 193 14.53 33.04 8.54
C PHE A 193 13.19 32.50 9.04
N GLU A 194 12.11 33.02 8.47
CA GLU A 194 10.77 32.50 8.67
C GLU A 194 10.60 31.24 7.83
N ASN A 195 10.04 30.18 8.44
CA ASN A 195 9.67 28.99 7.70
C ASN A 195 8.43 29.33 6.88
N VAL A 196 8.52 29.26 5.56
CA VAL A 196 7.39 29.57 4.66
C VAL A 196 7.14 28.40 3.72
N LEU A 197 5.88 28.20 3.33
CA LEU A 197 5.57 27.26 2.26
C LEU A 197 5.95 27.86 0.93
N ILE A 198 6.57 27.04 0.08
CA ILE A 198 6.90 27.39 -1.29
C ILE A 198 6.39 26.32 -2.24
N ILE A 199 5.99 26.75 -3.44
CA ILE A 199 5.59 25.91 -4.57
C ILE A 199 6.44 26.26 -5.79
N VAL A 200 6.67 25.29 -6.67
CA VAL A 200 7.29 25.58 -7.98
C VAL A 200 6.41 26.54 -8.77
N SER A 201 7.01 27.59 -9.33
CA SER A 201 6.28 28.61 -10.10
C SER A 201 5.77 28.08 -11.45
N SER A 202 6.40 27.05 -12.00
CA SER A 202 6.01 26.43 -13.26
C SER A 202 6.44 24.97 -13.35
N ALA A 203 5.51 24.12 -13.75
CA ALA A 203 5.75 22.71 -14.02
C ALA A 203 4.80 22.19 -15.11
N GLN A 204 5.23 21.14 -15.82
CA GLN A 204 4.39 20.35 -16.72
C GLN A 204 4.72 18.88 -16.54
N ILE A 205 3.75 18.10 -16.07
CA ILE A 205 3.91 16.67 -15.77
C ILE A 205 2.79 15.90 -16.48
N LYS A 206 3.17 14.83 -17.18
CA LYS A 206 2.27 13.78 -17.65
C LYS A 206 2.70 12.48 -17.00
N ASP A 207 1.75 11.72 -16.48
CA ASP A 207 2.08 10.54 -15.69
C ASP A 207 0.98 9.48 -15.77
N ARG A 208 1.40 8.23 -15.57
CA ARG A 208 0.54 7.05 -15.47
C ARG A 208 1.31 5.88 -14.84
N PRO A 209 0.66 4.94 -14.14
CA PRO A 209 1.33 3.75 -13.64
C PRO A 209 1.70 2.78 -14.77
N VAL A 210 2.76 1.98 -14.55
CA VAL A 210 3.13 0.83 -15.42
C VAL A 210 2.24 -0.38 -15.16
N TYR A 211 1.92 -0.66 -13.89
CA TYR A 211 1.10 -1.80 -13.49
C TYR A 211 -0.21 -1.33 -12.83
N ALA A 212 -1.32 -2.00 -13.17
CA ALA A 212 -2.65 -1.68 -12.66
C ALA A 212 -2.87 -2.17 -11.21
N HIS A 213 -2.17 -3.23 -10.80
CA HIS A 213 -2.25 -3.79 -9.46
C HIS A 213 -1.01 -3.41 -8.64
N ARG A 214 -1.16 -2.55 -7.63
CA ARG A 214 -0.05 -2.07 -6.79
C ARG A 214 -0.43 -2.23 -5.33
N GLY A 215 -0.21 -3.43 -4.80
CA GLY A 215 -0.83 -3.84 -3.55
C GLY A 215 0.08 -3.84 -2.33
N LEU A 216 -0.58 -3.82 -1.18
CA LEU A 216 -0.03 -4.08 0.14
C LEU A 216 -0.97 -5.07 0.83
N LEU A 217 -0.45 -6.26 1.13
CA LEU A 217 -1.13 -7.22 1.99
C LEU A 217 -0.82 -6.90 3.45
N ILE A 218 -1.86 -6.80 4.27
CA ILE A 218 -1.74 -6.81 5.74
C ILE A 218 -2.58 -7.96 6.27
N ASP A 219 -1.90 -8.82 7.02
CA ASP A 219 -2.51 -9.86 7.84
C ASP A 219 -2.98 -9.26 9.17
N THR A 220 -4.24 -9.53 9.48
CA THR A 220 -4.91 -9.05 10.69
C THR A 220 -5.45 -10.18 11.55
N ALA A 221 -5.10 -11.42 11.20
CA ALA A 221 -5.56 -12.62 11.86
C ALA A 221 -4.51 -13.23 12.78
N ARG A 222 -3.22 -13.21 12.41
CA ARG A 222 -2.14 -13.68 13.31
C ARG A 222 -1.93 -12.72 14.48
N HIS A 223 -2.11 -11.41 14.24
CA HIS A 223 -2.36 -10.40 15.28
C HIS A 223 -3.44 -9.43 14.81
N PHE A 224 -4.30 -8.98 15.73
CA PHE A 224 -5.28 -7.95 15.42
C PHE A 224 -4.58 -6.60 15.17
N ILE A 225 -5.00 -5.91 14.11
CA ILE A 225 -4.48 -4.57 13.75
C ILE A 225 -5.63 -3.55 13.86
N PRO A 226 -5.63 -2.65 14.85
CA PRO A 226 -6.69 -1.67 15.04
C PRO A 226 -6.99 -0.84 13.77
N VAL A 227 -8.26 -0.42 13.63
CA VAL A 227 -8.73 0.37 12.48
C VAL A 227 -7.85 1.59 12.21
N ALA A 228 -7.46 2.32 13.27
CA ALA A 228 -6.60 3.50 13.16
C ALA A 228 -5.19 3.19 12.60
N ASP A 229 -4.69 1.97 12.82
CA ASP A 229 -3.41 1.51 12.25
C ASP A 229 -3.56 1.14 10.77
N ILE A 230 -4.70 0.54 10.38
CA ILE A 230 -5.05 0.28 8.97
C ILE A 230 -5.22 1.61 8.21
N GLU A 231 -5.89 2.60 8.79
CA GLU A 231 -6.03 3.95 8.21
C GLU A 231 -4.67 4.60 7.93
N ARG A 232 -3.73 4.54 8.88
CA ARG A 232 -2.38 5.07 8.65
C ARG A 232 -1.64 4.32 7.54
N ALA A 233 -1.83 3.01 7.42
CA ALA A 233 -1.28 2.25 6.31
C ALA A 233 -1.89 2.73 4.97
N LEU A 234 -3.21 2.96 4.91
CA LEU A 234 -3.90 3.52 3.75
C LEU A 234 -3.40 4.93 3.41
N ASP A 235 -3.11 5.78 4.40
CA ASP A 235 -2.46 7.09 4.19
C ASP A 235 -1.10 6.94 3.49
N GLY A 236 -0.28 5.99 3.93
CA GLY A 236 1.02 5.70 3.32
C GLY A 236 0.90 5.15 1.89
N MET A 237 -0.09 4.28 1.67
CA MET A 237 -0.41 3.73 0.34
C MET A 237 -0.83 4.85 -0.61
N GLY A 238 -1.75 5.69 -0.15
CA GLY A 238 -2.22 6.86 -0.87
C GLY A 238 -1.06 7.80 -1.22
N ALA A 239 -0.19 8.13 -0.26
CA ALA A 239 0.97 8.99 -0.46
C ALA A 239 1.97 8.42 -1.48
N SER A 240 2.03 7.09 -1.61
CA SER A 240 2.97 6.38 -2.47
C SER A 240 2.34 5.90 -3.79
N LYS A 241 1.04 6.17 -4.01
CA LYS A 241 0.24 5.70 -5.16
C LYS A 241 0.12 4.16 -5.29
N LEU A 242 0.21 3.43 -4.17
CA LEU A 242 -0.32 2.07 -4.08
C LEU A 242 -1.85 2.13 -4.12
N ASN A 243 -2.49 1.12 -4.69
CA ASN A 243 -3.92 1.18 -5.02
C ASN A 243 -4.72 -0.08 -4.66
N VAL A 244 -4.09 -1.11 -4.09
CA VAL A 244 -4.78 -2.31 -3.59
C VAL A 244 -4.41 -2.57 -2.15
N PHE A 245 -5.38 -2.50 -1.25
CA PHE A 245 -5.24 -3.02 0.10
C PHE A 245 -5.75 -4.45 0.09
N HIS A 246 -4.83 -5.40 0.19
CA HIS A 246 -5.15 -6.80 0.32
C HIS A 246 -5.28 -7.12 1.81
N TRP A 247 -6.51 -7.26 2.27
CA TRP A 247 -6.81 -7.51 3.66
C TRP A 247 -6.89 -9.02 3.90
N HIS A 248 -5.81 -9.60 4.41
CA HIS A 248 -5.82 -10.97 4.91
C HIS A 248 -6.50 -10.96 6.28
N ALA A 249 -7.82 -11.18 6.25
CA ALA A 249 -8.71 -10.86 7.36
C ALA A 249 -8.86 -12.01 8.35
N THR A 250 -8.60 -13.25 7.94
CA THR A 250 -8.87 -14.46 8.73
C THR A 250 -7.80 -15.51 8.48
N ASP A 251 -7.46 -16.27 9.52
CA ASP A 251 -6.50 -17.37 9.46
C ASP A 251 -6.83 -18.41 10.56
N SER A 252 -6.04 -19.49 10.70
CA SER A 252 -6.21 -20.47 11.76
C SER A 252 -6.10 -19.85 13.16
N HIS A 253 -5.34 -18.76 13.28
CA HIS A 253 -5.08 -18.03 14.51
C HIS A 253 -6.30 -17.28 15.04
N SER A 254 -7.03 -16.55 14.18
CA SER A 254 -8.24 -15.85 14.59
C SER A 254 -9.18 -15.54 13.42
N PHE A 255 -10.44 -15.29 13.75
CA PHE A 255 -11.48 -14.79 12.86
C PHE A 255 -12.08 -13.50 13.46
N PRO A 256 -11.43 -12.34 13.25
CA PRO A 256 -11.85 -11.06 13.83
C PRO A 256 -12.95 -10.36 13.03
N LEU A 257 -13.27 -10.81 11.81
CA LEU A 257 -14.24 -10.16 10.94
C LEU A 257 -15.69 -10.48 11.35
N GLU A 258 -16.49 -9.47 11.66
CA GLU A 258 -17.91 -9.67 12.01
C GLU A 258 -18.73 -10.16 10.81
N ILE A 259 -19.33 -11.34 10.94
CA ILE A 259 -20.24 -11.95 9.97
C ILE A 259 -21.61 -12.11 10.65
N PRO A 260 -22.53 -11.13 10.55
CA PRO A 260 -23.81 -11.16 11.25
C PRO A 260 -24.66 -12.42 11.03
N ARG A 261 -24.56 -13.05 9.86
CA ARG A 261 -25.26 -14.31 9.55
C ARG A 261 -24.69 -15.52 10.27
N VAL A 262 -23.41 -15.47 10.63
CA VAL A 262 -22.68 -16.53 11.31
C VAL A 262 -21.91 -15.92 12.48
N PRO A 263 -22.61 -15.40 13.51
CA PRO A 263 -21.96 -14.72 14.64
C PRO A 263 -20.99 -15.64 15.40
N GLN A 264 -21.12 -16.96 15.23
CA GLN A 264 -20.20 -17.96 15.76
C GLN A 264 -18.76 -17.74 15.28
N MET A 265 -18.55 -17.17 14.09
CA MET A 265 -17.21 -16.93 13.56
C MET A 265 -16.37 -16.05 14.49
N THR A 266 -16.90 -14.90 14.93
CA THR A 266 -16.19 -14.03 15.89
C THR A 266 -16.28 -14.54 17.32
N ILE A 267 -17.42 -15.11 17.75
CA ILE A 267 -17.60 -15.66 19.11
C ILE A 267 -16.54 -16.73 19.44
N PHE A 268 -16.20 -17.59 18.47
CA PHE A 268 -15.23 -18.66 18.63
C PHE A 268 -13.86 -18.37 18.00
N GLY A 269 -13.72 -17.25 17.29
CA GLY A 269 -12.57 -16.95 16.45
C GLY A 269 -11.81 -15.69 16.82
N ALA A 270 -12.45 -14.65 17.35
CA ALA A 270 -11.76 -13.43 17.74
C ALA A 270 -10.91 -13.64 19.00
N TYR A 271 -9.81 -12.90 19.13
CA TYR A 271 -8.96 -12.95 20.32
C TYR A 271 -9.67 -12.39 21.57
N SER A 272 -10.46 -11.34 21.40
CA SER A 272 -11.28 -10.71 22.43
C SER A 272 -12.48 -10.00 21.80
N HIS A 273 -13.38 -9.44 22.62
CA HIS A 273 -14.52 -8.68 22.13
C HIS A 273 -14.08 -7.34 21.50
N GLU A 274 -12.96 -6.79 21.97
CA GLU A 274 -12.36 -5.54 21.49
C GLU A 274 -11.53 -5.71 20.21
N GLU A 275 -11.22 -6.96 19.84
CA GLU A 275 -10.40 -7.33 18.67
C GLU A 275 -11.28 -7.92 17.55
N ILE A 276 -12.39 -7.21 17.27
CA ILE A 276 -13.35 -7.53 16.21
C ILE A 276 -13.45 -6.34 15.27
N TYR A 277 -13.44 -6.61 13.97
CA TYR A 277 -13.83 -5.63 12.95
C TYR A 277 -15.33 -5.72 12.74
N THR A 278 -16.06 -4.74 13.25
CA THR A 278 -17.52 -4.66 13.06
C THR A 278 -17.85 -4.39 11.60
N VAL A 279 -19.10 -4.63 11.20
CA VAL A 279 -19.59 -4.23 9.87
C VAL A 279 -19.40 -2.74 9.62
N SER A 280 -19.49 -1.90 10.66
CA SER A 280 -19.22 -0.47 10.56
C SER A 280 -17.74 -0.18 10.28
N ASP A 281 -16.83 -0.88 10.95
CA ASP A 281 -15.39 -0.72 10.75
C ASP A 281 -14.99 -1.11 9.32
N VAL A 282 -15.54 -2.20 8.80
CA VAL A 282 -15.28 -2.65 7.42
C VAL A 282 -15.73 -1.59 6.41
N ARG A 283 -16.95 -1.05 6.56
CA ARG A 283 -17.46 0.03 5.68
C ARG A 283 -16.60 1.29 5.79
N HIS A 284 -16.22 1.65 7.01
CA HIS A 284 -15.38 2.81 7.27
C HIS A 284 -14.00 2.67 6.62
N ILE A 285 -13.34 1.52 6.73
CA ILE A 285 -12.05 1.24 6.08
C ILE A 285 -12.16 1.33 4.56
N ILE A 286 -13.22 0.77 3.97
CA ILE A 286 -13.46 0.83 2.52
C ILE A 286 -13.65 2.27 2.04
N GLU A 287 -14.45 3.05 2.76
CA GLU A 287 -14.68 4.47 2.46
C GLU A 287 -13.39 5.30 2.63
N TYR A 288 -12.64 5.06 3.70
CA TYR A 288 -11.36 5.72 3.95
C TYR A 288 -10.32 5.42 2.86
N ALA A 289 -10.30 4.18 2.36
CA ALA A 289 -9.45 3.74 1.26
C ALA A 289 -9.83 4.37 -0.09
N LYS A 290 -11.14 4.51 -0.36
CA LYS A 290 -11.70 5.06 -1.60
C LYS A 290 -11.10 6.42 -1.95
N TYR A 291 -11.12 7.39 -1.03
CA TYR A 291 -10.59 8.73 -1.28
C TYR A 291 -9.05 8.79 -1.32
N ARG A 292 -8.38 7.68 -0.99
CA ARG A 292 -6.94 7.48 -1.21
C ARG A 292 -6.63 6.74 -2.51
N GLY A 293 -7.63 6.51 -3.35
CA GLY A 293 -7.47 5.74 -4.58
C GLY A 293 -6.97 4.32 -4.31
N VAL A 294 -7.40 3.73 -3.19
CA VAL A 294 -7.09 2.37 -2.78
C VAL A 294 -8.38 1.56 -2.78
N ARG A 295 -8.40 0.44 -3.49
CA ARG A 295 -9.47 -0.56 -3.38
C ARG A 295 -9.13 -1.59 -2.32
N VAL A 296 -10.13 -2.18 -1.69
CA VAL A 296 -9.96 -3.19 -0.63
C VAL A 296 -10.36 -4.56 -1.17
N ILE A 297 -9.41 -5.50 -1.25
CA ILE A 297 -9.68 -6.89 -1.56
C ILE A 297 -9.56 -7.68 -0.26
N ILE A 298 -10.65 -8.29 0.19
CA ILE A 298 -10.64 -9.15 1.38
C ILE A 298 -10.28 -10.58 0.97
N GLU A 299 -9.42 -11.19 1.77
CA GLU A 299 -9.11 -12.61 1.70
C GLU A 299 -9.84 -13.38 2.80
N ILE A 300 -10.56 -14.42 2.38
CA ILE A 300 -10.98 -15.52 3.26
C ILE A 300 -10.22 -16.74 2.78
N ASP A 301 -9.09 -17.02 3.43
CA ASP A 301 -8.22 -18.11 3.05
C ASP A 301 -8.86 -19.47 3.34
N ALA A 302 -8.91 -20.32 2.32
CA ALA A 302 -9.50 -21.65 2.39
C ALA A 302 -8.89 -22.58 1.32
N PRO A 303 -8.86 -23.91 1.57
CA PRO A 303 -9.38 -24.61 2.74
C PRO A 303 -8.36 -24.78 3.87
N SER A 304 -7.09 -24.39 3.69
CA SER A 304 -6.12 -24.32 4.80
C SER A 304 -6.43 -23.10 5.66
N HIS A 305 -5.57 -22.81 6.64
CA HIS A 305 -5.63 -21.56 7.41
C HIS A 305 -7.02 -21.31 8.04
N ALA A 306 -7.71 -22.39 8.41
CA ALA A 306 -9.07 -22.36 8.94
C ALA A 306 -9.14 -23.14 10.26
N GLY A 307 -9.15 -22.41 11.36
CA GLY A 307 -9.02 -22.95 12.73
C GLY A 307 -10.00 -22.29 13.69
N ASN A 308 -9.53 -21.33 14.46
CA ASN A 308 -10.37 -20.55 15.37
C ASN A 308 -11.48 -19.84 14.58
N GLY A 309 -12.72 -19.94 15.07
CA GLY A 309 -13.92 -19.47 14.39
C GLY A 309 -14.70 -20.56 13.65
N TRP A 310 -14.13 -21.75 13.41
CA TRP A 310 -14.78 -22.83 12.67
C TRP A 310 -15.09 -24.08 13.52
N GLN A 311 -14.55 -24.17 14.73
CA GLN A 311 -14.63 -25.33 15.61
C GLN A 311 -16.00 -25.57 16.25
N TRP A 312 -16.96 -24.66 16.06
CA TRP A 312 -18.27 -24.70 16.73
C TRP A 312 -19.27 -25.66 16.08
N GLY A 313 -19.06 -26.09 14.83
CA GLY A 313 -19.99 -26.92 14.05
C GLY A 313 -20.60 -28.11 14.81
N PRO A 314 -19.81 -28.95 15.51
CA PRO A 314 -20.34 -30.09 16.26
C PRO A 314 -21.31 -29.70 17.39
N SER A 315 -21.13 -28.53 18.01
CA SER A 315 -22.02 -28.05 19.09
C SER A 315 -23.36 -27.54 18.57
N TYR A 316 -23.51 -27.44 17.25
CA TYR A 316 -24.71 -26.97 16.53
C TYR A 316 -25.24 -28.05 15.57
N ASP A 317 -24.88 -29.32 15.76
CA ASP A 317 -25.32 -30.45 14.93
C ASP A 317 -24.94 -30.33 13.43
N LEU A 318 -23.91 -29.55 13.09
CA LEU A 318 -23.41 -29.39 11.72
C LEU A 318 -22.25 -30.32 11.36
N GLY A 319 -21.84 -31.20 12.29
CA GLY A 319 -20.64 -32.03 12.15
C GLY A 319 -19.35 -31.20 12.18
N ASN A 320 -18.23 -31.85 11.80
CA ASN A 320 -16.92 -31.19 11.79
C ASN A 320 -16.80 -30.27 10.58
N LEU A 321 -16.94 -28.95 10.77
CA LEU A 321 -16.70 -27.97 9.71
C LEU A 321 -15.20 -27.84 9.36
N THR A 322 -14.35 -28.03 10.37
CA THR A 322 -12.90 -28.09 10.25
C THR A 322 -12.35 -29.38 10.83
N VAL A 323 -11.21 -29.80 10.31
CA VAL A 323 -10.42 -30.94 10.78
C VAL A 323 -9.02 -30.48 11.16
N CYS A 324 -8.35 -31.31 11.95
CA CYS A 324 -6.99 -31.08 12.43
C CYS A 324 -6.76 -29.83 13.29
N VAL A 325 -7.83 -29.18 13.77
CA VAL A 325 -7.73 -28.00 14.63
C VAL A 325 -6.90 -28.33 15.87
N ASN A 326 -5.84 -27.55 16.12
CA ASN A 326 -4.94 -27.71 17.27
C ASN A 326 -4.25 -29.09 17.41
N GLN A 327 -4.19 -29.90 16.34
CA GLN A 327 -3.56 -31.22 16.40
C GLN A 327 -2.08 -31.19 16.78
N GLN A 328 -1.63 -32.22 17.49
CA GLN A 328 -0.23 -32.39 17.93
C GLN A 328 0.32 -33.79 17.57
N PRO A 329 1.60 -33.91 17.21
CA PRO A 329 2.54 -32.81 16.97
C PRO A 329 2.17 -32.05 15.69
N TRP A 330 2.06 -30.73 15.77
CA TRP A 330 1.50 -29.90 14.70
C TRP A 330 2.20 -30.06 13.33
N ARG A 331 3.51 -30.32 13.33
CA ARG A 331 4.32 -30.52 12.10
C ARG A 331 3.86 -31.67 11.21
N SER A 332 3.03 -32.58 11.72
CA SER A 332 2.45 -33.66 10.94
C SER A 332 1.15 -33.27 10.22
N PHE A 333 0.61 -32.09 10.52
CA PHE A 333 -0.72 -31.67 10.07
C PHE A 333 -0.76 -30.28 9.44
N CYS A 334 0.26 -29.44 9.66
CA CYS A 334 0.33 -28.07 9.12
C CYS A 334 1.77 -27.51 9.11
N ILE A 335 1.95 -26.38 8.42
CA ILE A 335 3.24 -25.66 8.32
C ILE A 335 3.53 -24.83 9.58
N GLN A 336 2.51 -24.30 10.24
CA GLN A 336 2.62 -23.54 11.48
C GLN A 336 1.40 -23.80 12.39
N PRO A 337 1.57 -23.83 13.74
CA PRO A 337 0.45 -23.95 14.66
C PRO A 337 -0.30 -22.61 14.82
N PRO A 338 -1.60 -22.62 15.15
CA PRO A 338 -2.44 -23.80 15.28
C PRO A 338 -2.77 -24.39 13.90
N CYS A 339 -2.76 -25.72 13.80
CA CYS A 339 -3.26 -26.39 12.60
C CYS A 339 -4.78 -26.19 12.47
N GLY A 340 -5.30 -26.33 11.25
CA GLY A 340 -6.73 -26.35 10.97
C GLY A 340 -6.97 -26.27 9.46
N GLN A 341 -7.87 -27.10 8.94
CA GLN A 341 -8.33 -27.04 7.56
C GLN A 341 -9.82 -27.31 7.49
N LEU A 342 -10.54 -26.66 6.58
CA LEU A 342 -11.95 -26.95 6.30
C LEU A 342 -12.12 -28.42 5.90
N ASN A 343 -13.27 -28.99 6.26
CA ASN A 343 -13.67 -30.33 5.90
C ASN A 343 -14.43 -30.30 4.56
N PRO A 344 -13.80 -30.65 3.43
CA PRO A 344 -14.39 -30.46 2.10
C PRO A 344 -15.57 -31.42 1.81
N ILE A 345 -15.80 -32.43 2.66
CA ILE A 345 -16.90 -33.39 2.47
C ILE A 345 -18.13 -33.02 3.31
N ASN A 346 -17.99 -32.11 4.27
CA ASN A 346 -19.11 -31.64 5.08
C ASN A 346 -19.86 -30.53 4.33
N LEU A 347 -21.09 -30.81 3.90
CA LEU A 347 -21.86 -29.87 3.10
C LEU A 347 -22.18 -28.56 3.85
N ASN A 348 -22.26 -28.59 5.18
CA ASN A 348 -22.53 -27.41 6.00
C ASN A 348 -21.40 -26.36 5.92
N VAL A 349 -20.18 -26.76 5.54
CA VAL A 349 -19.08 -25.80 5.29
C VAL A 349 -19.46 -24.82 4.18
N TYR A 350 -20.12 -25.32 3.13
CA TYR A 350 -20.52 -24.49 1.99
C TYR A 350 -21.68 -23.56 2.34
N ASP A 351 -22.58 -23.96 3.24
CA ASP A 351 -23.64 -23.07 3.75
C ASP A 351 -23.05 -21.93 4.59
N VAL A 352 -22.06 -22.24 5.44
CA VAL A 352 -21.35 -21.21 6.21
C VAL A 352 -20.55 -20.27 5.29
N LEU A 353 -19.82 -20.81 4.29
CA LEU A 353 -19.12 -19.99 3.30
C LEU A 353 -20.07 -19.09 2.52
N ARG A 354 -21.25 -19.59 2.15
CA ARG A 354 -22.29 -18.79 1.49
C ARG A 354 -22.70 -17.59 2.33
N ASP A 355 -22.95 -17.79 3.61
CA ASP A 355 -23.35 -16.69 4.50
C ASP A 355 -22.20 -15.71 4.77
N ILE A 356 -20.96 -16.18 4.88
CA ILE A 356 -19.76 -15.32 4.92
C ILE A 356 -19.67 -14.46 3.65
N TYR A 357 -19.71 -15.08 2.46
CA TYR A 357 -19.60 -14.37 1.19
C TYR A 357 -20.74 -13.37 0.98
N ARG A 358 -21.95 -13.74 1.37
CA ARG A 358 -23.12 -12.86 1.31
C ARG A 358 -22.93 -11.61 2.17
N ASP A 359 -22.42 -11.74 3.40
CA ASP A 359 -22.18 -10.60 4.28
C ASP A 359 -21.03 -9.71 3.78
N LEU A 360 -19.95 -10.30 3.26
CA LEU A 360 -18.86 -9.54 2.61
C LEU A 360 -19.37 -8.70 1.43
N LEU A 361 -20.20 -9.29 0.57
CA LEU A 361 -20.78 -8.62 -0.59
C LEU A 361 -21.74 -7.49 -0.23
N THR A 362 -22.21 -7.39 1.03
CA THR A 362 -22.98 -6.21 1.47
C THR A 362 -22.13 -4.94 1.56
N SER A 363 -20.82 -5.08 1.81
CA SER A 363 -19.88 -3.97 1.90
C SER A 363 -19.04 -3.81 0.63
N LEU A 364 -18.83 -4.89 -0.13
CA LEU A 364 -18.01 -4.92 -1.36
C LEU A 364 -18.79 -5.53 -2.55
N PRO A 365 -19.96 -4.99 -2.94
CA PRO A 365 -20.83 -5.62 -3.96
C PRO A 365 -20.21 -5.71 -5.36
N HIS A 366 -19.15 -4.96 -5.61
CA HIS A 366 -18.50 -4.86 -6.92
C HIS A 366 -17.06 -5.32 -6.89
N GLU A 367 -16.52 -5.85 -5.80
CA GLU A 367 -15.11 -6.24 -5.76
C GLU A 367 -14.93 -7.74 -6.09
N THR A 368 -13.69 -8.12 -6.38
CA THR A 368 -13.29 -9.54 -6.34
C THR A 368 -12.93 -9.96 -4.91
N MET A 369 -12.63 -11.24 -4.72
CA MET A 369 -12.06 -11.76 -3.47
C MET A 369 -10.76 -12.54 -3.73
N HIS A 370 -9.91 -12.56 -2.70
CA HIS A 370 -8.84 -13.54 -2.60
C HIS A 370 -9.39 -14.75 -1.84
N MET A 371 -9.23 -15.96 -2.39
CA MET A 371 -9.72 -17.21 -1.79
C MET A 371 -8.61 -18.00 -1.09
N GLY A 372 -7.40 -17.42 -1.05
CA GLY A 372 -6.22 -18.02 -0.44
C GLY A 372 -5.74 -19.25 -1.21
N GLY A 373 -5.87 -20.42 -0.60
CA GLY A 373 -5.53 -21.68 -1.25
C GLY A 373 -4.03 -21.95 -1.28
N ASP A 374 -3.32 -21.52 -0.25
CA ASP A 374 -1.96 -21.91 0.07
C ASP A 374 -1.91 -23.03 1.12
N GLU A 375 -0.75 -23.68 1.17
CA GLU A 375 -0.32 -24.60 2.22
C GLU A 375 -1.31 -25.70 2.66
N VAL A 376 -2.23 -26.13 1.79
CA VAL A 376 -3.12 -27.27 2.08
C VAL A 376 -2.28 -28.52 2.32
N HIS A 377 -2.37 -29.03 3.54
CA HIS A 377 -1.63 -30.16 4.04
C HIS A 377 -2.45 -31.45 3.87
N MET A 378 -2.13 -32.23 2.83
CA MET A 378 -2.81 -33.51 2.54
C MET A 378 -2.76 -34.50 3.70
N GLY A 379 -1.69 -34.48 4.51
CA GLY A 379 -1.59 -35.32 5.70
C GLY A 379 -2.68 -35.08 6.74
N CYS A 380 -3.22 -33.85 6.81
CA CYS A 380 -4.35 -33.54 7.68
C CYS A 380 -5.60 -34.29 7.21
N TRP A 381 -5.98 -34.13 5.94
CA TRP A 381 -7.12 -34.84 5.37
C TRP A 381 -6.94 -36.36 5.38
N ASN A 382 -5.74 -36.85 5.08
CA ASN A 382 -5.45 -38.29 5.08
C ASN A 382 -5.50 -38.92 6.48
N SER A 383 -5.29 -38.13 7.54
CA SER A 383 -5.46 -38.58 8.92
C SER A 383 -6.93 -38.60 9.39
N THR A 384 -7.83 -38.02 8.61
CA THR A 384 -9.23 -37.84 8.99
C THR A 384 -10.09 -38.97 8.41
N LYS A 385 -10.60 -39.84 9.28
CA LYS A 385 -11.36 -41.04 8.88
C LYS A 385 -12.55 -40.74 7.95
N GLU A 386 -13.37 -39.74 8.28
CA GLU A 386 -14.56 -39.41 7.47
C GLU A 386 -14.19 -39.00 6.03
N ILE A 387 -13.08 -38.27 5.85
CA ILE A 387 -12.58 -37.87 4.53
C ILE A 387 -12.07 -39.08 3.77
N VAL A 388 -11.27 -39.94 4.41
CA VAL A 388 -10.73 -41.15 3.79
C VAL A 388 -11.85 -42.12 3.37
N ASP A 389 -12.86 -42.31 4.23
CA ASP A 389 -14.02 -43.15 3.92
C ASP A 389 -14.82 -42.55 2.74
N TYR A 390 -15.01 -41.22 2.71
CA TYR A 390 -15.66 -40.54 1.59
C TYR A 390 -14.87 -40.74 0.29
N MET A 391 -13.56 -40.55 0.30
CA MET A 391 -12.71 -40.73 -0.88
C MET A 391 -12.84 -42.16 -1.42
N TYR A 392 -12.72 -43.17 -0.55
CA TYR A 392 -12.90 -44.58 -0.94
C TYR A 392 -14.27 -44.85 -1.55
N ASN A 393 -15.35 -44.38 -0.91
CA ASN A 393 -16.73 -44.58 -1.39
C ASN A 393 -17.01 -43.86 -2.72
N ASN A 394 -16.24 -42.83 -3.06
CA ASN A 394 -16.34 -42.11 -4.33
C ASN A 394 -15.29 -42.57 -5.36
N GLY A 395 -14.65 -43.71 -5.13
CA GLY A 395 -13.70 -44.31 -6.09
C GLY A 395 -12.34 -43.59 -6.15
N LEU A 396 -12.01 -42.77 -5.15
CA LEU A 396 -10.72 -42.12 -5.00
C LEU A 396 -9.80 -42.93 -4.08
N GLY A 397 -8.50 -42.84 -4.34
CA GLY A 397 -7.47 -43.42 -3.47
C GLY A 397 -7.06 -42.47 -2.34
N GLN A 398 -5.78 -42.51 -1.98
CA GLN A 398 -5.14 -41.55 -1.05
C GLN A 398 -3.84 -41.02 -1.68
N THR A 399 -3.82 -40.89 -3.01
CA THR A 399 -2.67 -40.33 -3.72
C THR A 399 -2.73 -38.81 -3.71
N THR A 400 -1.61 -38.15 -4.01
CA THR A 400 -1.55 -36.68 -4.18
C THR A 400 -2.60 -36.20 -5.18
N ASP A 401 -2.75 -36.88 -6.33
CA ASP A 401 -3.73 -36.50 -7.37
C ASP A 401 -5.18 -36.63 -6.86
N ASP A 402 -5.47 -37.62 -6.00
CA ASP A 402 -6.80 -37.78 -5.38
C ASP A 402 -7.12 -36.63 -4.42
N PHE A 403 -6.15 -36.21 -3.59
CA PHE A 403 -6.32 -35.06 -2.69
C PHE A 403 -6.38 -33.72 -3.45
N LEU A 404 -5.64 -33.57 -4.55
CA LEU A 404 -5.77 -32.41 -5.45
C LEU A 404 -7.15 -32.37 -6.10
N LYS A 405 -7.71 -33.53 -6.46
CA LYS A 405 -9.10 -33.62 -6.94
C LYS A 405 -10.10 -33.18 -5.85
N LEU A 406 -9.95 -33.67 -4.62
CA LEU A 406 -10.78 -33.26 -3.48
C LEU A 406 -10.68 -31.73 -3.23
N TRP A 407 -9.46 -31.18 -3.29
CA TRP A 407 -9.25 -29.74 -3.16
C TRP A 407 -9.89 -28.96 -4.31
N SER A 408 -9.72 -29.40 -5.55
CA SER A 408 -10.37 -28.80 -6.72
C SER A 408 -11.89 -28.81 -6.61
N ASP A 409 -12.48 -29.88 -6.06
CA ASP A 409 -13.93 -29.96 -5.85
C ASP A 409 -14.41 -28.97 -4.78
N PHE A 410 -13.64 -28.82 -3.69
CA PHE A 410 -13.89 -27.77 -2.70
C PHE A 410 -13.82 -26.36 -3.33
N GLN A 411 -12.74 -26.08 -4.05
CA GLN A 411 -12.50 -24.78 -4.67
C GLN A 411 -13.57 -24.44 -5.71
N SER A 412 -14.02 -25.42 -6.48
CA SER A 412 -15.06 -25.22 -7.50
C SER A 412 -16.42 -24.88 -6.87
N LYS A 413 -16.80 -25.60 -5.81
CA LYS A 413 -18.04 -25.31 -5.06
C LYS A 413 -17.98 -23.95 -4.37
N SER A 414 -16.84 -23.60 -3.77
CA SER A 414 -16.62 -22.27 -3.18
C SER A 414 -16.78 -21.14 -4.22
N LEU A 415 -16.17 -21.30 -5.41
CA LEU A 415 -16.31 -20.35 -6.51
C LEU A 415 -17.75 -20.25 -7.02
N GLU A 416 -18.47 -21.36 -7.12
CA GLU A 416 -19.88 -21.38 -7.53
C GLU A 416 -20.75 -20.58 -6.56
N ILE A 417 -20.54 -20.74 -5.25
CA ILE A 417 -21.26 -19.98 -4.22
C ILE A 417 -20.94 -18.49 -4.33
N TRP A 418 -19.66 -18.12 -4.46
CA TRP A 418 -19.27 -16.73 -4.67
C TRP A 418 -19.96 -16.14 -5.91
N ASP A 419 -19.99 -16.88 -7.02
CA ASP A 419 -20.64 -16.46 -8.25
C ASP A 419 -22.15 -16.27 -8.10
N GLU A 420 -22.82 -17.14 -7.35
CA GLU A 420 -24.24 -17.04 -7.05
C GLU A 420 -24.55 -15.79 -6.23
N GLU A 421 -23.84 -15.59 -5.12
CA GLU A 421 -24.07 -14.45 -4.23
C GLU A 421 -23.66 -13.13 -4.89
N SER A 422 -22.56 -13.10 -5.66
CA SER A 422 -22.12 -11.91 -6.39
C SER A 422 -23.09 -11.53 -7.50
N ARG A 423 -23.69 -12.49 -8.22
CA ARG A 423 -24.75 -12.20 -9.20
C ARG A 423 -26.01 -11.64 -8.57
N ALA A 424 -26.31 -12.00 -7.32
CA ALA A 424 -27.48 -11.49 -6.61
C ALA A 424 -27.33 -10.01 -6.21
N THR A 425 -26.09 -9.52 -6.06
CA THR A 425 -25.78 -8.14 -5.67
C THR A 425 -25.28 -7.26 -6.82
N SER A 426 -24.73 -7.85 -7.88
CA SER A 426 -24.16 -7.14 -9.03
C SER A 426 -25.22 -6.73 -10.06
N VAL A 427 -25.12 -5.50 -10.57
CA VAL A 427 -25.91 -4.99 -11.70
C VAL A 427 -25.37 -5.54 -13.04
N THR A 428 -24.15 -6.07 -13.06
CA THR A 428 -23.50 -6.60 -14.27
C THR A 428 -23.51 -8.13 -14.29
N SER A 429 -23.75 -8.72 -15.47
CA SER A 429 -23.75 -10.17 -15.67
C SER A 429 -22.35 -10.79 -15.76
N THR A 430 -21.29 -9.98 -15.71
CA THR A 430 -19.91 -10.43 -15.95
C THR A 430 -19.28 -10.92 -14.66
N GLN A 431 -18.89 -12.20 -14.62
CA GLN A 431 -18.19 -12.79 -13.48
C GLN A 431 -16.76 -12.27 -13.40
N LYS A 432 -16.35 -11.80 -12.23
CA LYS A 432 -14.96 -11.38 -11.97
C LYS A 432 -14.08 -12.60 -11.69
N PRO A 433 -12.79 -12.58 -12.08
CA PRO A 433 -11.84 -13.59 -11.65
C PRO A 433 -11.56 -13.46 -10.16
N VAL A 434 -11.41 -14.58 -9.46
CA VAL A 434 -10.94 -14.64 -8.06
C VAL A 434 -9.42 -14.84 -8.02
N ILE A 435 -8.81 -14.62 -6.86
CA ILE A 435 -7.36 -14.74 -6.69
C ILE A 435 -7.05 -15.96 -5.81
N LEU A 436 -6.02 -16.73 -6.19
CA LEU A 436 -5.45 -17.81 -5.37
C LEU A 436 -3.93 -17.65 -5.28
N TRP A 437 -3.35 -18.09 -4.16
CA TRP A 437 -1.91 -18.19 -4.00
C TRP A 437 -1.31 -19.29 -4.89
N SER A 438 -0.03 -19.13 -5.23
CA SER A 438 0.73 -20.22 -5.85
C SER A 438 0.93 -21.38 -4.87
N SER A 439 0.28 -22.51 -5.10
CA SER A 439 0.34 -23.75 -4.32
C SER A 439 0.45 -25.00 -5.21
N GLU A 440 0.43 -26.21 -4.62
CA GLU A 440 0.42 -27.47 -5.39
C GLU A 440 -0.76 -27.58 -6.37
N LEU A 441 -1.93 -27.03 -6.02
CA LEU A 441 -3.10 -27.00 -6.91
C LEU A 441 -2.85 -26.12 -8.14
N THR A 442 -2.20 -24.99 -7.93
CA THR A 442 -1.87 -24.02 -8.98
C THR A 442 -0.52 -24.29 -9.66
N ASP A 443 0.19 -25.37 -9.29
CA ASP A 443 1.46 -25.69 -9.91
C ASP A 443 1.28 -25.85 -11.44
N PRO A 444 2.21 -25.38 -12.28
CA PRO A 444 2.10 -25.52 -13.73
C PRO A 444 1.83 -26.96 -14.23
N ALA A 445 2.19 -28.00 -13.48
CA ALA A 445 1.90 -29.39 -13.82
C ALA A 445 0.42 -29.79 -13.58
N ASN A 446 -0.28 -29.08 -12.70
CA ASN A 446 -1.62 -29.44 -12.22
C ASN A 446 -2.70 -28.43 -12.66
N ILE A 447 -2.36 -27.15 -12.73
CA ILE A 447 -3.32 -26.05 -12.79
C ILE A 447 -4.34 -26.16 -13.93
N GLU A 448 -3.94 -26.55 -15.14
CA GLU A 448 -4.83 -26.68 -16.31
C GLU A 448 -5.83 -27.83 -16.18
N LYS A 449 -5.62 -28.78 -15.25
CA LYS A 449 -6.59 -29.85 -14.95
C LYS A 449 -7.77 -29.33 -14.13
N TYR A 450 -7.55 -28.31 -13.30
CA TYR A 450 -8.45 -27.95 -12.20
C TYR A 450 -8.99 -26.53 -12.30
N LEU A 451 -8.18 -25.57 -12.76
CA LEU A 451 -8.50 -24.15 -12.69
C LEU A 451 -8.60 -23.56 -14.11
N ASN A 452 -9.59 -22.69 -14.32
CA ASN A 452 -9.76 -21.96 -15.57
C ASN A 452 -9.02 -20.61 -15.49
N LYS A 453 -8.08 -20.36 -16.41
CA LYS A 453 -7.29 -19.11 -16.47
C LYS A 453 -8.10 -17.81 -16.61
N GLU A 454 -9.34 -17.89 -17.09
CA GLU A 454 -10.24 -16.72 -17.17
C GLU A 454 -10.93 -16.44 -15.82
N ARG A 455 -10.96 -17.42 -14.92
CA ARG A 455 -11.61 -17.34 -13.60
C ARG A 455 -10.64 -17.16 -12.45
N TYR A 456 -9.36 -17.47 -12.64
CA TYR A 456 -8.34 -17.42 -11.58
C TYR A 456 -7.14 -16.54 -11.97
N ILE A 457 -6.84 -15.58 -11.10
CA ILE A 457 -5.57 -14.87 -11.05
C ILE A 457 -4.69 -15.57 -10.01
N ILE A 458 -3.41 -15.78 -10.32
CA ILE A 458 -2.50 -16.46 -9.40
C ILE A 458 -1.56 -15.44 -8.76
N GLN A 459 -1.63 -15.32 -7.44
CA GLN A 459 -0.69 -14.55 -6.65
C GLN A 459 0.52 -15.41 -6.29
N THR A 460 1.68 -15.09 -6.86
CA THR A 460 2.89 -15.89 -6.68
C THR A 460 3.71 -15.39 -5.52
N TRP A 461 4.15 -16.32 -4.66
CA TRP A 461 4.98 -16.02 -3.49
C TRP A 461 6.30 -16.80 -3.47
N VAL A 462 6.87 -16.98 -4.65
CA VAL A 462 8.16 -17.64 -4.82
C VAL A 462 9.28 -16.62 -5.03
N PRO A 463 10.55 -17.01 -4.83
CA PRO A 463 11.67 -16.13 -5.19
C PRO A 463 11.61 -15.71 -6.66
N LEU A 464 12.12 -14.52 -6.99
CA LEU A 464 12.10 -13.99 -8.36
C LEU A 464 12.73 -14.95 -9.39
N THR A 465 13.71 -15.75 -8.96
CA THR A 465 14.42 -16.74 -9.80
C THR A 465 13.63 -18.03 -10.08
N SER A 466 12.49 -18.23 -9.43
CA SER A 466 11.66 -19.42 -9.62
C SER A 466 11.15 -19.51 -11.06
N PRO A 467 11.10 -20.71 -11.67
CA PRO A 467 10.52 -20.89 -12.99
C PRO A 467 8.98 -20.84 -12.99
N ILE A 468 8.33 -20.90 -11.81
CA ILE A 468 6.86 -21.01 -11.69
C ILE A 468 6.13 -19.83 -12.38
N PRO A 469 6.46 -18.55 -12.10
CA PRO A 469 5.75 -17.43 -12.72
C PRO A 469 5.85 -17.47 -14.26
N LYS A 470 7.05 -17.75 -14.80
CA LYS A 470 7.24 -17.86 -16.26
C LYS A 470 6.43 -19.00 -16.88
N LYS A 471 6.32 -20.15 -16.19
CA LYS A 471 5.53 -21.30 -16.65
C LYS A 471 4.03 -20.98 -16.62
N LEU A 472 3.55 -20.31 -15.58
CA LEU A 472 2.15 -19.87 -15.47
C LEU A 472 1.79 -18.85 -16.55
N LEU A 473 2.67 -17.87 -16.81
CA LEU A 473 2.48 -16.90 -17.90
C LEU A 473 2.42 -17.58 -19.28
N THR A 474 3.29 -18.57 -19.53
CA THR A 474 3.27 -19.37 -20.76
C THR A 474 1.92 -20.09 -20.97
N LYS A 475 1.26 -20.51 -19.87
CA LYS A 475 -0.08 -21.13 -19.88
C LYS A 475 -1.22 -20.11 -19.99
N GLY A 476 -0.90 -18.82 -19.94
CA GLY A 476 -1.84 -17.72 -20.13
C GLY A 476 -2.54 -17.24 -18.85
N TYR A 477 -2.09 -17.65 -17.67
CA TYR A 477 -2.65 -17.15 -16.40
C TYR A 477 -2.20 -15.72 -16.14
N LYS A 478 -3.11 -14.93 -15.55
CA LYS A 478 -2.80 -13.61 -15.00
C LYS A 478 -2.12 -13.76 -13.65
N LEU A 479 -1.09 -12.95 -13.39
CA LEU A 479 -0.29 -13.03 -12.18
C LEU A 479 -0.29 -11.72 -11.39
N ILE A 480 -0.27 -11.88 -10.07
CA ILE A 480 0.16 -10.87 -9.09
C ILE A 480 1.47 -11.40 -8.49
N MET A 481 2.49 -10.55 -8.43
CA MET A 481 3.84 -10.94 -8.01
C MET A 481 4.15 -10.46 -6.59
N SER A 482 4.38 -11.39 -5.67
CA SER A 482 4.71 -11.11 -4.27
C SER A 482 5.99 -11.85 -3.90
N THR A 483 7.12 -11.41 -4.47
CA THR A 483 8.37 -12.19 -4.44
C THR A 483 8.89 -12.36 -3.01
N LYS A 484 8.98 -13.61 -2.55
CA LYS A 484 9.37 -13.99 -1.19
C LYS A 484 10.76 -13.53 -0.79
N ASP A 485 11.66 -13.30 -1.74
CA ASP A 485 13.04 -12.88 -1.51
C ASP A 485 13.27 -11.35 -1.52
N ALA A 486 12.21 -10.55 -1.61
CA ALA A 486 12.33 -9.09 -1.58
C ALA A 486 11.13 -8.33 -0.98
N TRP A 487 9.91 -8.85 -1.13
CA TRP A 487 8.66 -8.15 -0.81
C TRP A 487 7.87 -8.78 0.34
N TYR A 488 8.45 -9.75 1.05
CA TYR A 488 7.94 -10.29 2.31
C TYR A 488 8.55 -9.51 3.48
N PHE A 489 7.76 -8.64 4.12
CA PHE A 489 8.26 -7.65 5.08
C PHE A 489 8.34 -8.15 6.52
N ASP A 490 7.74 -9.30 6.81
CA ASP A 490 7.85 -10.10 8.04
C ASP A 490 9.20 -10.83 8.16
N HIS A 491 9.87 -11.10 7.03
CA HIS A 491 11.17 -11.78 7.02
C HIS A 491 12.28 -11.02 7.77
N GLY A 492 13.17 -11.78 8.40
CA GLY A 492 14.35 -11.30 9.13
C GLY A 492 14.29 -11.48 10.65
N PHE A 493 13.15 -11.90 11.18
CA PHE A 493 12.92 -12.03 12.64
C PHE A 493 12.58 -13.46 13.07
N TRP A 494 12.33 -14.36 12.10
CA TRP A 494 12.05 -15.77 12.36
C TRP A 494 12.89 -16.71 11.48
N GLY A 495 13.37 -17.80 12.10
CA GLY A 495 14.07 -18.88 11.41
C GLY A 495 15.31 -18.40 10.65
N ASN A 496 15.45 -18.88 9.41
CA ASN A 496 16.57 -18.55 8.52
C ASN A 496 16.21 -17.45 7.50
N THR A 497 15.12 -16.70 7.73
CA THR A 497 14.72 -15.61 6.85
C THR A 497 15.64 -14.39 7.02
N ARG A 498 15.66 -13.50 6.03
CA ARG A 498 16.51 -12.30 6.02
C ARG A 498 15.65 -11.06 5.90
N TYR A 499 15.99 -10.02 6.67
CA TYR A 499 15.37 -8.71 6.51
C TYR A 499 15.69 -8.11 5.13
N TYR A 500 14.65 -7.76 4.37
CA TYR A 500 14.78 -7.09 3.08
C TYR A 500 14.69 -5.58 3.26
N THR A 501 15.80 -4.89 3.00
CA THR A 501 15.87 -3.43 3.04
C THR A 501 15.06 -2.79 1.91
N TRP A 502 14.74 -1.50 2.03
CA TRP A 502 14.11 -0.74 0.95
C TRP A 502 14.90 -0.83 -0.37
N LYS A 503 16.23 -0.93 -0.30
CA LYS A 503 17.10 -1.06 -1.48
C LYS A 503 16.89 -2.39 -2.21
N MET A 504 16.67 -3.47 -1.46
CA MET A 504 16.37 -4.78 -2.02
C MET A 504 14.96 -4.78 -2.63
N ALA A 505 13.97 -4.24 -1.91
CA ALA A 505 12.61 -4.09 -2.41
C ALA A 505 12.54 -3.25 -3.70
N TYR A 506 13.29 -2.15 -3.78
CA TYR A 506 13.37 -1.29 -4.97
C TYR A 506 14.04 -1.97 -6.17
N LYS A 507 15.11 -2.75 -5.92
CA LYS A 507 15.87 -3.46 -6.98
C LYS A 507 15.13 -4.68 -7.53
N ASN A 508 14.14 -5.20 -6.81
CA ASN A 508 13.34 -6.31 -7.27
C ASN A 508 12.51 -5.90 -8.49
N ARG A 509 12.77 -6.52 -9.64
CA ARG A 509 12.08 -6.22 -10.90
C ARG A 509 11.29 -7.44 -11.34
N ILE A 510 9.97 -7.35 -11.24
CA ILE A 510 9.06 -8.38 -11.72
C ILE A 510 9.05 -8.42 -13.26
N PRO A 511 8.67 -9.56 -13.88
CA PRO A 511 8.62 -9.68 -15.33
C PRO A 511 7.66 -8.67 -15.98
N ARG A 512 8.10 -8.05 -17.09
CA ARG A 512 7.21 -7.25 -17.96
C ARG A 512 6.47 -8.18 -18.91
N ASP A 513 5.24 -8.53 -18.57
CA ASP A 513 4.32 -9.31 -19.39
C ASP A 513 2.91 -8.72 -19.25
N ARG A 514 2.11 -8.76 -20.32
CA ARG A 514 0.73 -8.23 -20.31
C ARG A 514 -0.20 -8.94 -19.30
N ASN A 515 0.14 -10.18 -18.93
CA ASN A 515 -0.60 -10.97 -17.95
C ASN A 515 -0.11 -10.74 -16.52
N VAL A 516 0.98 -9.98 -16.31
CA VAL A 516 1.37 -9.53 -14.96
C VAL A 516 0.57 -8.26 -14.65
N LEU A 517 -0.43 -8.38 -13.78
CA LEU A 517 -1.26 -7.25 -13.35
C LEU A 517 -0.45 -6.25 -12.52
N GLY A 518 0.58 -6.75 -11.83
CA GLY A 518 1.50 -6.00 -11.00
C GLY A 518 1.99 -6.87 -9.83
N GLY A 519 2.03 -6.32 -8.63
CA GLY A 519 2.54 -7.04 -7.48
C GLY A 519 2.16 -6.44 -6.14
N GLU A 520 2.53 -7.13 -5.07
CA GLU A 520 2.23 -6.75 -3.70
C GLU A 520 3.44 -6.90 -2.78
N ALA A 521 3.56 -5.97 -1.83
CA ALA A 521 4.33 -6.21 -0.62
C ALA A 521 3.45 -6.95 0.40
N CYS A 522 3.98 -7.98 1.06
CA CYS A 522 3.25 -8.75 2.05
C CYS A 522 3.75 -8.45 3.47
N VAL A 523 2.82 -8.14 4.36
CA VAL A 523 3.04 -7.94 5.80
C VAL A 523 2.27 -9.03 6.53
N TRP A 524 2.86 -10.23 6.59
CA TRP A 524 2.38 -11.31 7.43
C TRP A 524 2.62 -10.99 8.91
N SER A 525 1.67 -11.34 9.78
CA SER A 525 1.60 -10.77 11.12
C SER A 525 1.99 -11.74 12.23
N GLU A 526 2.67 -12.87 11.98
CA GLU A 526 3.15 -13.75 13.06
C GLU A 526 4.04 -13.03 14.07
N LEU A 527 4.83 -12.04 13.61
CA LEU A 527 5.74 -11.22 14.44
C LEU A 527 5.57 -9.72 14.22
N ILE A 528 4.38 -9.30 13.75
CA ILE A 528 4.03 -7.91 13.51
C ILE A 528 2.66 -7.65 14.12
N ASP A 529 2.58 -6.65 15.00
CA ASP A 529 1.37 -6.21 15.68
C ASP A 529 1.14 -4.71 15.43
N ASN A 530 0.14 -4.13 16.09
CA ASN A 530 -0.19 -2.71 16.02
C ASN A 530 0.97 -1.77 16.41
N ASN A 531 1.89 -2.23 17.26
CA ASN A 531 3.03 -1.43 17.70
C ASN A 531 4.10 -1.33 16.61
N SER A 532 4.28 -2.39 15.82
CA SER A 532 5.37 -2.55 14.85
C SER A 532 4.95 -2.44 13.38
N ILE A 533 3.65 -2.46 13.06
CA ILE A 533 3.13 -2.44 11.67
C ILE A 533 3.71 -1.30 10.81
N ASP A 534 3.80 -0.08 11.35
CA ASP A 534 4.26 1.10 10.60
C ASP A 534 5.74 0.99 10.22
N GLU A 535 6.61 0.68 11.17
CA GLU A 535 8.05 0.60 11.00
C GLU A 535 8.47 -0.64 10.18
N ARG A 536 7.67 -1.70 10.23
CA ARG A 536 7.84 -2.86 9.34
C ARG A 536 7.44 -2.52 7.92
N THR A 537 6.38 -1.76 7.72
CA THR A 537 5.83 -1.50 6.38
C THR A 537 6.54 -0.35 5.68
N TRP A 538 6.75 0.75 6.39
CA TRP A 538 7.19 2.02 5.83
C TRP A 538 8.64 2.33 6.24
N PRO A 539 9.46 2.84 5.31
CA PRO A 539 9.10 3.28 3.96
C PRO A 539 9.29 2.18 2.89
N ARG A 540 9.52 0.91 3.26
CA ARG A 540 9.80 -0.17 2.29
C ARG A 540 8.68 -0.36 1.26
N ALA A 541 7.42 -0.24 1.67
CA ALA A 541 6.27 -0.31 0.74
C ALA A 541 6.31 0.81 -0.31
N ALA A 542 6.80 2.01 0.03
CA ALA A 542 6.99 3.09 -0.95
C ALA A 542 8.05 2.74 -2.01
N ALA A 543 9.05 1.92 -1.67
CA ALA A 543 10.02 1.42 -2.63
C ALA A 543 9.38 0.49 -3.67
N VAL A 544 8.47 -0.38 -3.22
CA VAL A 544 7.64 -1.23 -4.09
C VAL A 544 6.71 -0.36 -4.94
N ALA A 545 6.16 0.71 -4.38
CA ALA A 545 5.27 1.62 -5.08
C ALA A 545 5.94 2.27 -6.31
N GLU A 546 7.17 2.78 -6.21
CA GLU A 546 7.87 3.33 -7.39
C GLU A 546 8.26 2.24 -8.40
N ARG A 547 8.58 1.03 -7.91
CA ARG A 547 8.81 -0.12 -8.80
C ARG A 547 7.57 -0.47 -9.62
N LEU A 548 6.39 -0.39 -9.02
CA LEU A 548 5.14 -0.73 -9.70
C LEU A 548 4.51 0.47 -10.46
N TRP A 549 4.79 1.70 -10.05
CA TRP A 549 4.33 2.90 -10.74
C TRP A 549 5.21 3.21 -11.95
N SER A 550 6.53 3.30 -11.76
CA SER A 550 7.45 3.82 -12.77
C SER A 550 8.36 2.78 -13.42
N ASP A 551 8.47 1.60 -12.80
CA ASP A 551 9.42 0.52 -13.13
C ASP A 551 10.78 1.00 -13.67
N PRO A 552 11.53 1.80 -12.88
CA PRO A 552 12.76 2.45 -13.31
C PRO A 552 13.86 1.44 -13.68
N ASP A 553 14.52 1.64 -14.81
CA ASP A 553 15.75 0.95 -15.20
C ASP A 553 17.03 1.63 -14.71
N THR A 554 16.89 2.77 -14.03
CA THR A 554 17.98 3.56 -13.49
C THR A 554 18.59 2.96 -12.22
N ASP A 555 19.87 3.26 -11.98
CA ASP A 555 20.56 2.89 -10.76
C ASP A 555 19.86 3.43 -9.50
N ILE A 556 19.94 2.68 -8.40
CA ILE A 556 19.28 3.02 -7.14
C ILE A 556 19.81 4.32 -6.52
N SER A 557 21.06 4.68 -6.76
CA SER A 557 21.65 5.93 -6.24
C SER A 557 20.90 7.18 -6.70
N LEU A 558 20.22 7.12 -7.84
CA LEU A 558 19.36 8.21 -8.36
C LEU A 558 17.98 8.29 -7.67
N ALA A 559 17.64 7.30 -6.84
CA ALA A 559 16.41 7.25 -6.07
C ALA A 559 16.60 7.66 -4.61
N GLU A 560 17.80 7.51 -4.05
CA GLU A 560 18.06 7.68 -2.61
C GLU A 560 17.58 9.02 -2.07
N GLN A 561 17.92 10.14 -2.70
CA GLN A 561 17.57 11.46 -2.17
C GLN A 561 16.06 11.73 -2.21
N ARG A 562 15.40 11.29 -3.29
CA ARG A 562 13.94 11.37 -3.42
C ARG A 562 13.27 10.48 -2.37
N PHE A 563 13.81 9.29 -2.14
CA PHE A 563 13.30 8.35 -1.15
C PHE A 563 13.45 8.86 0.28
N TYR A 564 14.59 9.48 0.61
CA TYR A 564 14.80 10.11 1.92
C TYR A 564 13.79 11.22 2.18
N ARG A 565 13.55 12.08 1.19
CA ARG A 565 12.53 13.12 1.31
C ARG A 565 11.12 12.53 1.44
N HIS A 566 10.79 11.49 0.66
CA HIS A 566 9.48 10.83 0.77
C HIS A 566 9.27 10.21 2.15
N ARG A 567 10.30 9.55 2.71
CA ARG A 567 10.25 9.03 4.09
C ARG A 567 9.94 10.13 5.10
N GLU A 568 10.57 11.32 4.98
CA GLU A 568 10.25 12.45 5.84
C GLU A 568 8.79 12.90 5.70
N ARG A 569 8.25 12.95 4.47
CA ARG A 569 6.83 13.27 4.24
C ARG A 569 5.90 12.28 4.94
N LEU A 570 6.19 10.98 4.87
CA LEU A 570 5.42 9.96 5.57
C LEU A 570 5.43 10.20 7.10
N VAL A 571 6.58 10.54 7.68
CA VAL A 571 6.72 10.87 9.11
C VAL A 571 5.99 12.16 9.49
N ASP A 572 6.00 13.17 8.61
CA ASP A 572 5.26 14.41 8.81
C ASP A 572 3.75 14.17 8.79
N ARG A 573 3.28 13.25 7.95
CA ARG A 573 1.89 12.79 7.86
C ARG A 573 1.47 11.79 8.96
N GLY A 574 2.32 11.56 9.97
CA GLY A 574 1.98 10.75 11.14
C GLY A 574 2.31 9.26 11.05
N ILE A 575 2.95 8.80 9.96
CA ILE A 575 3.36 7.39 9.79
C ILE A 575 4.69 7.16 10.50
N ARG A 576 4.80 6.12 11.33
CA ARG A 576 6.04 5.78 12.07
C ARG A 576 7.03 5.03 11.18
N ALA A 577 7.46 5.64 10.08
CA ALA A 577 8.34 5.02 9.10
C ALA A 577 9.78 4.81 9.64
N GLU A 578 10.37 3.65 9.34
CA GLU A 578 11.73 3.28 9.72
C GLU A 578 12.77 4.28 9.20
N ALA A 579 13.88 4.43 9.93
CA ALA A 579 15.03 5.19 9.46
C ALA A 579 15.78 4.42 8.36
N VAL A 580 16.13 5.09 7.27
CA VAL A 580 16.78 4.47 6.10
C VAL A 580 18.23 4.89 5.88
N ALA A 581 18.66 5.93 6.60
CA ALA A 581 20.02 6.45 6.62
C ALA A 581 20.22 7.28 7.91
N PRO A 582 21.47 7.46 8.38
CA PRO A 582 21.76 8.46 9.41
C PRO A 582 21.24 9.84 9.01
N ARG A 583 20.74 10.62 9.98
CA ARG A 583 20.26 11.99 9.73
C ARG A 583 21.30 12.85 9.02
N TYR A 584 22.57 12.70 9.39
CA TYR A 584 23.69 13.37 8.74
C TYR A 584 23.73 13.12 7.22
N CYS A 585 23.50 11.87 6.78
CA CYS A 585 23.52 11.51 5.37
C CYS A 585 22.35 12.08 4.57
N VAL A 586 21.20 12.25 5.24
CA VAL A 586 20.05 12.94 4.65
C VAL A 586 20.36 14.42 4.47
N LEU A 587 21.09 15.05 5.39
CA LEU A 587 21.42 16.48 5.33
C LEU A 587 22.66 16.80 4.45
N ASN A 588 23.51 15.81 4.17
CA ASN A 588 24.76 15.95 3.44
C ASN A 588 24.79 15.00 2.24
N GLU A 589 24.02 15.34 1.21
CA GLU A 589 23.81 14.45 0.07
C GLU A 589 25.11 14.18 -0.70
N GLY A 590 25.43 12.89 -0.89
CA GLY A 590 26.64 12.46 -1.60
C GLY A 590 27.84 12.15 -0.70
N GLU A 591 27.79 12.44 0.59
CA GLU A 591 28.89 12.18 1.54
C GLU A 591 28.86 10.75 2.14
N CYS A 592 27.73 10.04 2.03
CA CYS A 592 27.51 8.73 2.65
C CYS A 592 27.33 7.58 1.65
N THR A 593 28.05 7.63 0.52
CA THR A 593 27.92 6.64 -0.57
C THR A 593 28.64 5.34 -0.28
#